data_AF-A0A0D2SRZ7-F1
#
_entry.id   AF-A0A0D2SRZ7-F1
#
_cell.length_a   1.000
_cell.length_b   1.000
_cell.length_c   1.000
_cell.angle_alpha   90.00
_cell.angle_beta   90.00
_cell.angle_gamma   90.00
#
_symmetry.space_group_name_H-M   'P 1'
#
loop_
_entity.id
_entity.type
_entity.pdbx_description
1 polymer ?
#
loop_
_entity_poly.entity_id
_entity_poly.type
_entity_poly.pdbx_seq_one_letter_code
_entity_poly.pdbx_strand_id
1 'polypeptide(L)'
;MQMCVLIFVGHNGETYFNTAALVSCVRNFPKSRGPVVGILKGFAALSGAILTQIYTMINFPDQASLIFMVAFGPTMVVFALMFIIRPVGGHKEVRPSDGLSFTVVYSVCLLLAAYLMAIMLLEDLVRHRDPAEEVLLPKPYQHDAGNPEQDTREHEVVSSEFKDENPEEVDSLVVPEGQKRIAQLQAKLFQATDEGAVRLKNRKGPHRGEDFTLMQALIKADFWLIMFSLLLGSGSGLTVIDNLGQMSQSLGYDNTHIFVSMICIWNFIGRVGGGFISEIIDHAYPRPIVIVVAQLVMAVGHVFFAMGWPGAMYIGTLLIGLCHGAHWAIMPATVSELFGLKKFGALNNFLNLANPAGTLVFSGVIASRIYDREAEKQARQHHIQSHISGSIFSGMLTADESLNCEGSICFFLSSMIMSGFCIIAVILSMILVYRTKTVYAHLYGKSCIRYQ
;
A
#
# COMPACT_ATOMS: atom_id res chain seq x y z
N MET A 1 -0.85 -19.65 23.79
CA MET A 1 0.52 -19.87 23.30
C MET A 1 0.54 -20.42 21.87
N GLN A 2 -0.05 -21.58 21.58
CA GLN A 2 0.00 -22.21 20.24
C GLN A 2 -0.41 -21.26 19.10
N MET A 3 -1.53 -20.53 19.21
CA MET A 3 -1.94 -19.54 18.19
C MET A 3 -0.85 -18.50 17.90
N CYS A 4 -0.17 -17.97 18.93
CA CYS A 4 0.91 -17.00 18.77
C CYS A 4 2.09 -17.58 17.96
N VAL A 5 2.41 -18.86 18.17
CA VAL A 5 3.48 -19.58 17.44
C VAL A 5 3.05 -19.82 15.99
N LEU A 6 1.81 -20.24 15.74
CA LEU A 6 1.29 -20.47 14.39
C LEU A 6 1.24 -19.17 13.57
N ILE A 7 0.75 -18.07 14.15
CA ILE A 7 0.75 -16.73 13.53
C ILE A 7 2.18 -16.29 13.22
N PHE A 8 3.12 -16.48 14.15
CA PHE A 8 4.53 -16.14 13.94
C PHE A 8 5.15 -16.95 12.78
N VAL A 9 4.93 -18.27 12.74
CA VAL A 9 5.46 -19.13 11.66
C VAL A 9 4.85 -18.76 10.31
N GLY A 10 3.52 -18.60 10.23
CA GLY A 10 2.83 -18.25 8.98
C GLY A 10 3.28 -16.90 8.40
N HIS A 11 3.31 -15.85 9.22
CA HIS A 11 3.66 -14.49 8.75
C HIS A 11 5.13 -14.37 8.27
N ASN A 12 6.04 -15.14 8.86
CA ASN A 12 7.44 -15.20 8.39
C ASN A 12 7.58 -15.89 7.02
N GLY A 13 6.69 -16.84 6.67
CA GLY A 13 6.73 -17.56 5.40
C GLY A 13 6.46 -16.66 4.18
N GLU A 14 5.30 -15.98 4.18
CA GLU A 14 4.92 -15.04 3.10
C GLU A 14 5.97 -13.94 2.90
N THR A 15 6.50 -13.43 4.02
CA THR A 15 7.51 -12.37 4.06
C THR A 15 8.74 -12.71 3.21
N TYR A 16 9.17 -13.99 3.11
CA TYR A 16 10.37 -14.35 2.35
C TYR A 16 10.26 -14.05 0.85
N PHE A 17 9.22 -14.57 0.19
CA PHE A 17 8.99 -14.35 -1.25
C PHE A 17 8.71 -12.88 -1.56
N ASN A 18 7.88 -12.25 -0.72
CA ASN A 18 7.54 -10.83 -0.81
C ASN A 18 8.81 -9.95 -0.76
N THR A 19 9.77 -10.30 0.11
CA THR A 19 11.08 -9.63 0.21
C THR A 19 11.96 -9.86 -1.02
N ALA A 20 12.05 -11.11 -1.50
CA ALA A 20 12.91 -11.47 -2.62
C ALA A 20 12.53 -10.71 -3.89
N ALA A 21 11.23 -10.61 -4.19
CA ALA A 21 10.72 -9.79 -5.27
C ALA A 21 11.01 -8.29 -5.02
N LEU A 22 10.60 -7.76 -3.85
CA LEU A 22 10.71 -6.34 -3.50
C LEU A 22 12.15 -5.81 -3.56
N VAL A 23 13.10 -6.54 -2.99
CA VAL A 23 14.53 -6.18 -3.02
C VAL A 23 15.09 -6.18 -4.44
N SER A 24 14.63 -7.12 -5.29
CA SER A 24 15.09 -7.21 -6.68
C SER A 24 14.53 -6.07 -7.53
N CYS A 25 13.22 -5.82 -7.45
CA CYS A 25 12.56 -4.77 -8.22
C CYS A 25 13.06 -3.36 -7.85
N VAL A 26 13.17 -3.03 -6.55
CA VAL A 26 13.65 -1.70 -6.11
C VAL A 26 15.14 -1.47 -6.42
N ARG A 27 15.95 -2.55 -6.55
CA ARG A 27 17.34 -2.45 -7.02
C ARG A 27 17.47 -2.23 -8.52
N ASN A 28 16.55 -2.79 -9.31
CA ASN A 28 16.52 -2.58 -10.76
C ASN A 28 15.96 -1.20 -11.15
N PHE A 29 15.09 -0.60 -10.31
CA PHE A 29 14.45 0.68 -10.58
C PHE A 29 14.68 1.71 -9.44
N PRO A 30 15.93 2.15 -9.19
CA PRO A 30 16.28 2.97 -8.03
C PRO A 30 15.77 4.43 -8.09
N LYS A 31 15.19 4.87 -9.23
CA LYS A 31 14.54 6.18 -9.45
C LYS A 31 13.01 6.11 -9.64
N SER A 32 12.39 4.96 -9.40
CA SER A 32 10.93 4.76 -9.61
C SER A 32 10.36 3.88 -8.52
N ARG A 33 10.70 4.20 -7.26
CA ARG A 33 10.58 3.26 -6.14
C ARG A 33 9.14 3.12 -5.68
N GLY A 34 8.43 4.22 -5.52
CA GLY A 34 7.01 4.23 -5.19
C GLY A 34 6.17 3.44 -6.19
N PRO A 35 6.26 3.70 -7.52
CA PRO A 35 5.52 2.97 -8.54
C PRO A 35 5.81 1.47 -8.53
N VAL A 36 7.08 1.08 -8.39
CA VAL A 36 7.50 -0.32 -8.39
C VAL A 36 7.03 -1.08 -7.14
N VAL A 37 7.13 -0.46 -5.96
CA VAL A 37 6.56 -1.05 -4.74
C VAL A 37 5.02 -1.06 -4.82
N GLY A 38 4.41 -0.01 -5.37
CA GLY A 38 2.97 0.13 -5.54
C GLY A 38 2.34 -0.95 -6.41
N ILE A 39 2.92 -1.24 -7.58
CA ILE A 39 2.49 -2.35 -8.46
C ILE A 39 2.70 -3.70 -7.74
N LEU A 40 3.91 -3.96 -7.23
CA LEU A 40 4.27 -5.26 -6.66
C LEU A 40 3.43 -5.60 -5.42
N LYS A 41 3.24 -4.64 -4.51
CA LYS A 41 2.35 -4.80 -3.36
C LYS A 41 0.89 -4.78 -3.79
N GLY A 42 0.53 -4.04 -4.85
CA GLY A 42 -0.80 -4.00 -5.45
C GLY A 42 -1.30 -5.40 -5.78
N PHE A 43 -0.58 -6.16 -6.60
CA PHE A 43 -0.99 -7.53 -6.96
C PHE A 43 -1.21 -8.46 -5.75
N ALA A 44 -0.49 -8.26 -4.63
CA ALA A 44 -0.70 -9.01 -3.38
C ALA A 44 -1.97 -8.60 -2.59
N ALA A 45 -2.63 -7.48 -2.94
CA ALA A 45 -3.99 -7.18 -2.51
C ALA A 45 -5.02 -7.76 -3.50
N LEU A 46 -4.73 -7.68 -4.81
CA LEU A 46 -5.61 -8.18 -5.86
C LEU A 46 -5.81 -9.70 -5.79
N SER A 47 -4.77 -10.45 -5.40
CA SER A 47 -4.83 -11.89 -5.20
C SER A 47 -5.88 -12.32 -4.17
N GLY A 48 -6.20 -11.47 -3.19
CA GLY A 48 -7.29 -11.74 -2.25
C GLY A 48 -8.64 -11.79 -2.96
N ALA A 49 -9.00 -10.72 -3.67
CA ALA A 49 -10.25 -10.65 -4.43
C ALA A 49 -10.34 -11.75 -5.51
N ILE A 50 -9.23 -12.06 -6.19
CA ILE A 50 -9.18 -13.15 -7.19
C ILE A 50 -9.43 -14.52 -6.54
N LEU A 51 -8.85 -14.81 -5.37
CA LEU A 51 -9.08 -16.07 -4.66
C LEU A 51 -10.51 -16.18 -4.12
N THR A 52 -11.09 -15.07 -3.63
CA THR A 52 -12.52 -15.03 -3.26
C THR A 52 -13.41 -15.35 -4.45
N GLN A 53 -13.13 -14.80 -5.63
CA GLN A 53 -13.93 -15.07 -6.84
C GLN A 53 -13.73 -16.47 -7.43
N ILE A 54 -12.57 -17.09 -7.22
CA ILE A 54 -12.38 -18.51 -7.55
C ILE A 54 -13.20 -19.39 -6.59
N TYR A 55 -13.29 -19.03 -5.30
CA TYR A 55 -14.08 -19.77 -4.31
C TYR A 55 -15.58 -19.70 -4.60
N THR A 56 -16.13 -18.51 -4.90
CA THR A 56 -17.55 -18.34 -5.27
C THR A 56 -17.90 -19.09 -6.56
N MET A 57 -17.09 -18.94 -7.61
CA MET A 57 -17.33 -19.57 -8.92
C MET A 57 -17.25 -21.11 -8.91
N ILE A 58 -16.42 -21.71 -8.04
CA ILE A 58 -16.32 -23.17 -7.90
C ILE A 58 -17.40 -23.72 -6.94
N ASN A 59 -18.03 -22.86 -6.12
CA ASN A 59 -19.09 -23.22 -5.18
C ASN A 59 -18.70 -24.40 -4.26
N PHE A 60 -17.53 -24.29 -3.62
CA PHE A 60 -17.01 -25.34 -2.75
C PHE A 60 -17.93 -25.61 -1.55
N PRO A 61 -18.35 -26.86 -1.29
CA PRO A 61 -19.32 -27.18 -0.23
C PRO A 61 -18.74 -27.18 1.19
N ASP A 62 -17.45 -26.90 1.36
CA ASP A 62 -16.71 -27.02 2.62
C ASP A 62 -15.61 -25.96 2.75
N GLN A 63 -15.51 -25.37 3.95
CA GLN A 63 -14.46 -24.42 4.34
C GLN A 63 -13.05 -25.05 4.28
N ALA A 64 -12.90 -26.36 4.53
CA ALA A 64 -11.60 -27.01 4.41
C ALA A 64 -11.08 -27.04 2.96
N SER A 65 -11.98 -27.00 1.96
CA SER A 65 -11.59 -26.89 0.55
C SER A 65 -10.97 -25.53 0.22
N LEU A 66 -11.48 -24.45 0.82
CA LEU A 66 -10.87 -23.11 0.74
C LEU A 66 -9.47 -23.10 1.36
N ILE A 67 -9.31 -23.69 2.56
CA ILE A 67 -8.01 -23.80 3.23
C ILE A 67 -7.01 -24.60 2.39
N PHE A 68 -7.45 -25.71 1.79
CA PHE A 68 -6.62 -26.52 0.89
C PHE A 68 -6.20 -25.75 -0.37
N MET A 69 -7.14 -25.03 -1.00
CA MET A 69 -6.84 -24.19 -2.16
C MET A 69 -5.81 -23.10 -1.84
N VAL A 70 -5.93 -22.43 -0.69
CA VAL A 70 -4.99 -21.38 -0.25
C VAL A 70 -3.63 -21.96 0.13
N ALA A 71 -3.56 -23.18 0.69
CA ALA A 71 -2.30 -23.83 1.04
C ALA A 71 -1.49 -24.30 -0.17
N PHE A 72 -2.14 -24.91 -1.18
CA PHE A 72 -1.45 -25.54 -2.31
C PHE A 72 -1.48 -24.71 -3.60
N GLY A 73 -2.52 -23.90 -3.84
CA GLY A 73 -2.69 -23.12 -5.08
C GLY A 73 -1.54 -22.15 -5.38
N PRO A 74 -1.16 -21.25 -4.45
CA PRO A 74 -0.02 -20.36 -4.64
C PRO A 74 1.29 -21.11 -4.90
N THR A 75 1.50 -22.22 -4.21
CA THR A 75 2.67 -23.11 -4.35
C THR A 75 2.73 -23.74 -5.75
N MET A 76 1.61 -24.23 -6.27
CA MET A 76 1.50 -24.79 -7.63
C MET A 76 1.81 -23.73 -8.70
N VAL A 77 1.28 -22.51 -8.54
CA VAL A 77 1.54 -21.39 -9.47
C VAL A 77 3.02 -20.98 -9.46
N VAL A 78 3.66 -20.92 -8.27
CA VAL A 78 5.10 -20.61 -8.17
C VAL A 78 5.96 -21.67 -8.86
N PHE A 79 5.67 -22.97 -8.66
CA PHE A 79 6.40 -24.04 -9.35
C PHE A 79 6.21 -24.01 -10.87
N ALA A 80 5.00 -23.71 -11.37
CA ALA A 80 4.75 -23.60 -12.80
C ALA A 80 5.49 -22.40 -13.43
N LEU A 81 5.47 -21.23 -12.78
CA LEU A 81 6.11 -20.01 -13.28
C LEU A 81 7.64 -20.00 -13.13
N MET A 82 8.21 -20.85 -12.26
CA MET A 82 9.66 -20.93 -12.01
C MET A 82 10.48 -21.17 -13.29
N PHE A 83 9.94 -21.89 -14.27
CA PHE A 83 10.61 -22.16 -15.56
C PHE A 83 10.62 -20.95 -16.52
N ILE A 84 9.73 -19.99 -16.31
CA ILE A 84 9.56 -18.79 -17.16
C ILE A 84 10.41 -17.62 -16.62
N ILE A 85 10.58 -17.54 -15.30
CA ILE A 85 11.29 -16.45 -14.62
C ILE A 85 12.80 -16.56 -14.90
N ARG A 86 13.33 -15.64 -15.73
CA ARG A 86 14.77 -15.51 -15.99
C ARG A 86 15.39 -14.35 -15.19
N PRO A 87 16.59 -14.52 -14.59
CA PRO A 87 17.28 -13.43 -13.90
C PRO A 87 17.80 -12.40 -14.91
N VAL A 88 17.17 -11.22 -14.94
CA VAL A 88 17.64 -10.07 -15.74
C VAL A 88 18.71 -9.32 -14.96
N GLY A 89 19.86 -9.07 -15.60
CA GLY A 89 20.93 -8.26 -15.02
C GLY A 89 20.48 -6.82 -14.74
N GLY A 90 20.63 -6.36 -13.50
CA GLY A 90 20.21 -5.03 -13.07
C GLY A 90 20.94 -3.92 -13.81
N HIS A 91 20.23 -3.21 -14.68
CA HIS A 91 20.74 -2.04 -15.38
C HIS A 91 20.81 -0.86 -14.40
N LYS A 92 21.91 -0.11 -14.39
CA LYS A 92 22.09 1.07 -13.52
C LYS A 92 21.58 2.37 -14.16
N GLU A 93 21.27 2.34 -15.44
CA GLU A 93 20.84 3.49 -16.22
C GLU A 93 19.35 3.37 -16.53
N VAL A 94 18.63 4.49 -16.37
CA VAL A 94 17.19 4.58 -16.65
C VAL A 94 17.01 4.68 -18.16
N ARG A 95 16.16 3.83 -18.74
CA ARG A 95 15.83 3.91 -20.16
C ARG A 95 14.68 4.91 -20.36
N PRO A 96 14.66 5.71 -21.43
CA PRO A 96 13.54 6.62 -21.70
C PRO A 96 12.20 5.88 -21.89
N SER A 97 12.24 4.59 -22.25
CA SER A 97 11.09 3.69 -22.33
C SER A 97 10.44 3.35 -20.99
N ASP A 98 11.14 3.54 -19.86
CA ASP A 98 10.69 3.04 -18.55
C ASP A 98 9.43 3.79 -18.09
N GLY A 99 9.36 5.11 -18.30
CA GLY A 99 8.19 5.92 -17.96
C GLY A 99 6.93 5.51 -18.73
N LEU A 100 7.05 5.24 -20.04
CA LEU A 100 5.93 4.72 -20.84
C LEU A 100 5.53 3.32 -20.38
N SER A 101 6.51 2.45 -20.11
CA SER A 101 6.27 1.08 -19.62
C SER A 101 5.52 1.07 -18.30
N PHE A 102 5.91 1.93 -17.35
CA PHE A 102 5.20 2.10 -16.08
C PHE A 102 3.79 2.62 -16.29
N THR A 103 3.58 3.64 -17.12
CA THR A 103 2.23 4.17 -17.43
C THR A 103 1.32 3.08 -18.00
N VAL A 104 1.80 2.28 -18.97
CA VAL A 104 1.01 1.18 -19.55
C VAL A 104 0.65 0.13 -18.50
N VAL A 105 1.61 -0.31 -17.68
CA VAL A 105 1.33 -1.28 -16.60
C VAL A 105 0.35 -0.69 -15.58
N TYR A 106 0.48 0.58 -15.22
CA TYR A 106 -0.47 1.29 -14.36
C TYR A 106 -1.88 1.33 -14.95
N SER A 107 -2.03 1.66 -16.23
CA SER A 107 -3.32 1.67 -16.92
C SER A 107 -3.97 0.28 -16.93
N VAL A 108 -3.20 -0.78 -17.22
CA VAL A 108 -3.71 -2.17 -17.17
C VAL A 108 -4.11 -2.58 -15.76
N CYS A 109 -3.31 -2.22 -14.74
CA CYS A 109 -3.64 -2.46 -13.33
C CYS A 109 -4.94 -1.76 -12.90
N LEU A 110 -5.15 -0.50 -13.31
CA LEU A 110 -6.34 0.27 -12.98
C LEU A 110 -7.58 -0.24 -13.74
N LEU A 111 -7.44 -0.63 -15.01
CA LEU A 111 -8.51 -1.26 -15.80
C LEU A 111 -8.93 -2.60 -15.19
N LEU A 112 -7.98 -3.44 -14.76
CA LEU A 112 -8.27 -4.71 -14.10
C LEU A 112 -8.98 -4.51 -12.75
N ALA A 113 -8.59 -3.50 -11.97
CA ALA A 113 -9.29 -3.16 -10.73
C ALA A 113 -10.70 -2.61 -10.98
N ALA A 114 -10.90 -1.77 -12.00
CA ALA A 114 -12.22 -1.27 -12.40
C ALA A 114 -13.13 -2.37 -12.94
N TYR A 115 -12.60 -3.32 -13.69
CA TYR A 115 -13.31 -4.53 -14.14
C TYR A 115 -13.75 -5.40 -12.96
N LEU A 116 -12.87 -5.62 -11.99
CA LEU A 116 -13.19 -6.37 -10.78
C LEU A 116 -14.22 -5.63 -9.89
N MET A 117 -14.10 -4.31 -9.71
CA MET A 117 -15.14 -3.48 -9.08
C MET A 117 -16.50 -3.68 -9.77
N ALA A 118 -16.53 -3.60 -11.11
CA ALA A 118 -17.76 -3.72 -11.88
C ALA A 118 -18.39 -5.10 -11.72
N ILE A 119 -17.61 -6.18 -11.74
CA ILE A 119 -18.09 -7.54 -11.47
C ILE A 119 -18.70 -7.64 -10.07
N MET A 120 -18.00 -7.21 -9.01
CA MET A 120 -18.50 -7.38 -7.64
C MET A 120 -19.73 -6.50 -7.34
N LEU A 121 -19.85 -5.33 -7.98
CA LEU A 121 -21.07 -4.52 -7.92
C LEU A 121 -22.22 -5.12 -8.76
N LEU A 122 -21.91 -5.77 -9.90
CA LEU A 122 -22.92 -6.49 -10.69
C LEU A 122 -23.41 -7.74 -9.97
N GLU A 123 -22.54 -8.48 -9.29
CA GLU A 123 -22.91 -9.64 -8.46
C GLU A 123 -23.83 -9.22 -7.31
N ASP A 124 -23.51 -8.14 -6.59
CA ASP A 124 -24.38 -7.58 -5.53
C ASP A 124 -25.76 -7.16 -6.09
N LEU A 125 -25.77 -6.39 -7.19
CA LEU A 125 -27.01 -5.92 -7.83
C LEU A 125 -27.86 -7.06 -8.42
N VAL A 126 -27.24 -8.10 -8.98
CA VAL A 126 -27.95 -9.28 -9.49
C VAL A 126 -28.45 -10.14 -8.32
N ARG A 127 -27.64 -10.32 -7.27
CA ARG A 127 -28.05 -11.12 -6.11
C ARG A 127 -29.16 -10.47 -5.30
N HIS A 128 -29.22 -9.14 -5.26
CA HIS A 128 -30.35 -8.38 -4.73
C HIS A 128 -31.64 -8.48 -5.59
N ARG A 129 -31.57 -9.02 -6.82
CA ARG A 129 -32.73 -9.17 -7.73
C ARG A 129 -33.39 -10.55 -7.67
N ASP A 130 -32.69 -11.56 -7.14
CA ASP A 130 -33.27 -12.85 -6.77
C ASP A 130 -33.88 -12.77 -5.36
N PRO A 131 -35.00 -12.04 -5.20
CA PRO A 131 -36.26 -12.64 -5.64
C PRO A 131 -37.23 -11.71 -6.42
N ALA A 132 -37.90 -12.33 -7.40
CA ALA A 132 -39.10 -11.87 -8.10
C ALA A 132 -38.96 -10.71 -9.11
N GLU A 133 -38.35 -11.00 -10.28
CA GLU A 133 -38.84 -10.44 -11.55
C GLU A 133 -38.44 -11.26 -12.81
N GLU A 134 -39.14 -12.38 -13.08
CA GLU A 134 -39.11 -13.06 -14.39
C GLU A 134 -40.52 -13.24 -14.97
N VAL A 135 -41.14 -12.15 -15.44
CA VAL A 135 -42.30 -12.17 -16.36
C VAL A 135 -42.28 -10.89 -17.24
N LEU A 136 -42.23 -11.09 -18.57
CA LEU A 136 -42.59 -10.14 -19.66
C LEU A 136 -41.77 -8.85 -19.91
N LEU A 137 -40.81 -9.00 -20.84
CA LEU A 137 -40.37 -8.01 -21.84
C LEU A 137 -41.07 -8.30 -23.21
N PRO A 138 -40.90 -7.55 -24.35
CA PRO A 138 -40.31 -6.22 -24.61
C PRO A 138 -41.02 -5.29 -25.67
N LYS A 139 -40.62 -3.98 -25.72
CA LYS A 139 -40.44 -3.10 -26.93
C LYS A 139 -41.69 -2.72 -27.79
N PRO A 140 -41.56 -1.89 -28.88
CA PRO A 140 -40.50 -0.96 -29.38
C PRO A 140 -41.05 0.52 -29.41
N TYR A 141 -40.55 1.59 -30.07
CA TYR A 141 -39.45 1.98 -31.02
C TYR A 141 -38.58 3.11 -30.35
N GLN A 142 -37.52 3.81 -30.85
CA GLN A 142 -36.97 4.24 -32.18
C GLN A 142 -37.68 5.45 -32.85
N HIS A 143 -37.05 6.37 -33.60
CA HIS A 143 -35.63 6.75 -33.88
C HIS A 143 -35.65 8.26 -34.32
N ASP A 144 -34.57 9.08 -34.29
CA ASP A 144 -33.53 9.38 -35.30
C ASP A 144 -32.95 10.78 -34.89
N ALA A 145 -31.68 11.20 -35.06
CA ALA A 145 -30.69 11.16 -36.16
C ALA A 145 -30.85 12.31 -37.19
N GLY A 146 -29.77 13.09 -37.42
CA GLY A 146 -29.78 14.25 -38.34
C GLY A 146 -28.54 15.16 -38.27
N ASN A 147 -27.49 14.81 -39.02
CA ASN A 147 -26.39 15.70 -39.48
C ASN A 147 -26.65 15.98 -41.00
N PRO A 148 -25.78 16.54 -41.91
CA PRO A 148 -24.33 16.83 -41.86
C PRO A 148 -23.85 18.09 -42.67
N GLU A 149 -22.54 18.12 -43.06
CA GLU A 149 -21.91 18.83 -44.24
C GLU A 149 -21.77 20.38 -44.22
N GLN A 150 -20.87 21.09 -44.94
CA GLN A 150 -19.74 20.91 -45.92
C GLN A 150 -18.92 22.27 -45.96
N ASP A 151 -17.73 22.55 -46.53
CA ASP A 151 -16.53 21.84 -47.09
C ASP A 151 -15.33 22.85 -47.28
N THR A 152 -14.22 22.41 -47.88
CA THR A 152 -13.24 23.10 -48.80
C THR A 152 -12.19 24.17 -48.37
N ARG A 153 -10.91 23.73 -48.36
CA ARG A 153 -9.70 24.21 -49.10
C ARG A 153 -8.95 25.56 -48.85
N GLU A 154 -7.66 25.39 -48.52
CA GLU A 154 -6.40 25.87 -49.20
C GLU A 154 -6.20 27.33 -49.70
N HIS A 155 -5.09 27.98 -49.29
CA HIS A 155 -4.06 28.54 -50.21
C HIS A 155 -2.72 28.95 -49.51
N GLU A 156 -1.78 29.54 -50.27
CA GLU A 156 -0.31 29.39 -50.21
C GLU A 156 0.55 30.67 -49.94
N VAL A 157 1.75 30.46 -49.34
CA VAL A 157 3.10 31.02 -49.71
C VAL A 157 3.48 32.51 -49.42
N VAL A 158 4.81 32.79 -49.50
CA VAL A 158 5.59 34.06 -49.49
C VAL A 158 6.20 34.48 -48.12
N SER A 159 7.45 34.07 -47.79
CA SER A 159 8.76 34.80 -47.91
C SER A 159 9.07 35.78 -46.74
N SER A 160 10.29 36.21 -46.41
CA SER A 160 11.57 36.34 -47.17
C SER A 160 12.85 36.38 -46.29
N GLU A 161 13.97 35.80 -46.78
CA GLU A 161 15.39 36.31 -46.78
C GLU A 161 16.13 36.64 -45.44
N PHE A 162 17.48 36.54 -45.27
CA PHE A 162 18.64 36.18 -46.13
C PHE A 162 19.95 35.87 -45.31
N LYS A 163 20.86 35.01 -45.86
CA LYS A 163 22.37 34.98 -45.74
C LYS A 163 23.06 34.92 -44.34
N ASP A 164 24.33 34.53 -44.08
CA ASP A 164 25.47 33.80 -44.73
C ASP A 164 26.58 33.60 -43.62
N GLU A 165 27.72 32.88 -43.70
CA GLU A 165 28.32 31.95 -44.71
C GLU A 165 28.93 30.66 -44.09
N ASN A 166 30.28 30.52 -43.93
CA ASN A 166 30.97 29.25 -43.52
C ASN A 166 32.31 29.47 -42.69
N PRO A 167 33.39 28.62 -42.63
CA PRO A 167 34.05 28.23 -41.35
C PRO A 167 35.60 28.44 -41.28
N GLU A 168 36.37 27.47 -40.69
CA GLU A 168 37.86 27.33 -40.61
C GLU A 168 38.63 28.16 -39.52
N GLU A 169 39.80 27.79 -38.96
CA GLU A 169 40.48 26.49 -38.66
C GLU A 169 41.65 26.63 -37.61
N VAL A 170 42.13 25.49 -37.07
CA VAL A 170 43.56 25.12 -36.74
C VAL A 170 44.40 25.73 -35.55
N ASP A 171 44.89 24.81 -34.69
CA ASP A 171 46.18 24.67 -33.91
C ASP A 171 46.79 25.83 -33.06
N SER A 172 47.45 25.62 -31.90
CA SER A 172 48.77 24.94 -31.78
C SER A 172 49.29 24.76 -30.33
N LEU A 173 50.38 23.99 -30.15
CA LEU A 173 50.93 23.53 -28.86
C LEU A 173 52.04 24.43 -28.25
N VAL A 174 52.35 24.25 -26.94
CA VAL A 174 53.66 23.80 -26.37
C VAL A 174 53.73 23.94 -24.83
N VAL A 175 54.56 23.11 -24.16
CA VAL A 175 54.78 23.07 -22.69
C VAL A 175 56.28 23.16 -22.36
N PRO A 176 56.69 23.87 -21.28
CA PRO A 176 57.96 23.63 -20.58
C PRO A 176 57.78 22.89 -19.23
N GLU A 177 58.77 22.09 -18.83
CA GLU A 177 58.62 21.17 -17.69
C GLU A 177 59.03 21.77 -16.32
N GLY A 178 58.16 21.60 -15.31
CA GLY A 178 58.50 21.85 -13.91
C GLY A 178 57.59 21.18 -12.87
N GLN A 179 56.35 20.82 -13.23
CA GLN A 179 55.32 20.45 -12.26
C GLN A 179 55.26 18.97 -11.84
N LYS A 180 55.94 18.03 -12.50
CA LYS A 180 55.78 16.57 -12.25
C LYS A 180 56.00 16.16 -10.79
N ARG A 181 56.99 16.74 -10.07
CA ARG A 181 57.20 16.46 -8.63
C ARG A 181 56.17 17.12 -7.72
N ILE A 182 55.72 18.34 -8.05
CA ILE A 182 54.72 19.07 -7.26
C ILE A 182 53.36 18.40 -7.38
N ALA A 183 52.95 18.03 -8.60
CA ALA A 183 51.73 17.27 -8.86
C ALA A 183 51.73 15.91 -8.15
N GLN A 184 52.86 15.19 -8.10
CA GLN A 184 52.98 13.94 -7.33
C GLN A 184 52.86 14.14 -5.81
N LEU A 185 53.41 15.24 -5.26
CA LEU A 185 53.21 15.59 -3.85
C LEU A 185 51.75 15.98 -3.56
N GLN A 186 51.15 16.81 -4.41
CA GLN A 186 49.74 17.20 -4.29
C GLN A 186 48.80 15.99 -4.41
N ALA A 187 49.06 15.06 -5.33
CA ALA A 187 48.29 13.82 -5.46
C ALA A 187 48.40 12.94 -4.20
N LYS A 188 49.60 12.77 -3.63
CA LYS A 188 49.78 12.02 -2.37
C LYS A 188 49.15 12.73 -1.16
N LEU A 189 49.24 14.05 -1.09
CA LEU A 189 48.61 14.85 -0.04
C LEU A 189 47.08 14.79 -0.16
N PHE A 190 46.54 14.82 -1.37
CA PHE A 190 45.11 14.64 -1.65
C PHE A 190 44.64 13.24 -1.26
N GLN A 191 45.38 12.18 -1.65
CA GLN A 191 45.10 10.80 -1.23
C GLN A 191 45.14 10.62 0.30
N ALA A 192 46.13 11.16 0.99
CA ALA A 192 46.20 11.12 2.45
C ALA A 192 45.06 11.92 3.12
N THR A 193 44.65 13.04 2.51
CA THR A 193 43.53 13.86 2.96
C THR A 193 42.20 13.14 2.76
N ASP A 194 42.01 12.47 1.62
CA ASP A 194 40.81 11.70 1.29
C ASP A 194 40.72 10.42 2.12
N GLU A 195 41.82 9.69 2.35
CA GLU A 195 41.87 8.63 3.36
C GLU A 195 41.52 9.13 4.76
N GLY A 196 42.03 10.30 5.16
CA GLY A 196 41.69 10.95 6.43
C GLY A 196 40.20 11.30 6.52
N ALA A 197 39.64 11.85 5.45
CA ALA A 197 38.23 12.19 5.33
C ALA A 197 37.33 10.94 5.34
N VAL A 198 37.71 9.86 4.64
CA VAL A 198 37.03 8.56 4.62
C VAL A 198 37.08 7.91 6.01
N ARG A 199 38.22 7.94 6.71
CA ARG A 199 38.33 7.45 8.09
C ARG A 199 37.44 8.26 9.05
N LEU A 200 37.40 9.58 8.92
CA LEU A 200 36.51 10.46 9.71
C LEU A 200 35.01 10.26 9.37
N LYS A 201 34.67 10.06 8.10
CA LYS A 201 33.31 9.76 7.63
C LYS A 201 32.84 8.41 8.19
N ASN A 202 33.65 7.37 8.06
CA ASN A 202 33.37 6.04 8.62
C ASN A 202 33.18 6.10 10.15
N ARG A 203 33.93 6.96 10.86
CA ARG A 203 33.82 7.14 12.31
C ARG A 203 32.57 7.93 12.76
N LYS A 204 31.96 8.74 11.89
CA LYS A 204 30.66 9.40 12.12
C LYS A 204 29.46 8.52 11.73
N GLY A 205 29.70 7.42 11.01
CA GLY A 205 28.69 6.52 10.48
C GLY A 205 28.00 7.05 9.21
N PRO A 206 27.17 6.22 8.54
CA PRO A 206 26.46 6.63 7.34
C PRO A 206 25.47 7.78 7.61
N HIS A 207 25.39 8.69 6.65
CA HIS A 207 24.39 9.76 6.59
C HIS A 207 23.11 9.20 5.97
N ARG A 208 21.95 9.80 6.28
CA ARG A 208 20.66 9.39 5.70
C ARG A 208 20.73 9.49 4.17
N GLY A 209 20.30 8.44 3.46
CA GLY A 209 20.49 8.29 2.01
C GLY A 209 21.71 7.46 1.60
N GLU A 210 22.65 7.17 2.51
CA GLU A 210 23.72 6.19 2.31
C GLU A 210 23.26 4.78 2.72
N ASP A 211 24.04 3.74 2.42
CA ASP A 211 23.73 2.35 2.79
C ASP A 211 23.98 2.07 4.29
N PHE A 212 22.91 1.84 5.05
CA PHE A 212 23.00 1.44 6.46
C PHE A 212 23.11 -0.09 6.61
N THR A 213 23.79 -0.52 7.67
CA THR A 213 23.59 -1.87 8.23
C THR A 213 22.38 -1.87 9.18
N LEU A 214 21.76 -3.05 9.38
CA LEU A 214 20.59 -3.21 10.24
C LEU A 214 20.79 -2.58 11.63
N MET A 215 21.90 -2.89 12.31
CA MET A 215 22.16 -2.38 13.66
C MET A 215 22.44 -0.87 13.69
N GLN A 216 23.07 -0.31 12.64
CA GLN A 216 23.23 1.15 12.53
C GLN A 216 21.89 1.88 12.32
N ALA A 217 20.93 1.26 11.63
CA ALA A 217 19.59 1.81 11.45
C ALA A 217 18.75 1.71 12.74
N LEU A 218 18.81 0.59 13.46
CA LEU A 218 18.12 0.39 14.75
C LEU A 218 18.54 1.37 15.84
N ILE A 219 19.74 1.96 15.74
CA ILE A 219 20.23 3.02 16.65
C ILE A 219 19.66 4.41 16.26
N LYS A 220 19.11 4.60 15.06
CA LYS A 220 18.52 5.88 14.62
C LYS A 220 17.07 6.00 15.09
N ALA A 221 16.78 7.07 15.83
CA ALA A 221 15.41 7.42 16.22
C ALA A 221 14.45 7.59 15.02
N ASP A 222 14.94 7.93 13.83
CA ASP A 222 14.11 8.03 12.60
C ASP A 222 13.52 6.67 12.20
N PHE A 223 14.24 5.56 12.44
CA PHE A 223 13.74 4.21 12.17
C PHE A 223 12.60 3.84 13.12
N TRP A 224 12.73 4.21 14.40
CA TRP A 224 11.68 4.01 15.40
C TRP A 224 10.45 4.90 15.17
N LEU A 225 10.63 6.14 14.66
CA LEU A 225 9.50 6.98 14.23
C LEU A 225 8.70 6.31 13.12
N ILE A 226 9.36 5.72 12.12
CA ILE A 226 8.70 4.93 11.06
C ILE A 226 8.04 3.68 11.66
N MET A 227 8.72 2.96 12.54
CA MET A 227 8.21 1.74 13.19
C MET A 227 6.91 1.99 13.97
N PHE A 228 6.90 2.99 14.86
CA PHE A 228 5.74 3.28 15.70
C PHE A 228 4.62 3.95 14.91
N SER A 229 4.94 4.78 13.90
CA SER A 229 3.94 5.30 12.97
C SER A 229 3.30 4.20 12.12
N LEU A 230 4.07 3.22 11.63
CA LEU A 230 3.52 2.06 10.92
C LEU A 230 2.67 1.20 11.86
N LEU A 231 3.16 0.90 13.08
CA LEU A 231 2.43 0.11 14.07
C LEU A 231 1.06 0.74 14.35
N LEU A 232 1.02 2.02 14.73
CA LEU A 232 -0.22 2.72 15.08
C LEU A 232 -1.12 2.95 13.86
N GLY A 233 -0.57 3.45 12.75
CA GLY A 233 -1.31 3.75 11.53
C GLY A 233 -1.77 2.48 10.81
N SER A 234 -0.84 1.71 10.25
CA SER A 234 -1.14 0.48 9.50
C SER A 234 -1.86 -0.55 10.36
N GLY A 235 -1.43 -0.75 11.61
CA GLY A 235 -2.06 -1.70 12.53
C GLY A 235 -3.53 -1.36 12.83
N SER A 236 -3.88 -0.06 12.98
CA SER A 236 -5.28 0.32 13.20
C SER A 236 -6.18 -0.01 12.00
N GLY A 237 -5.70 0.23 10.77
CA GLY A 237 -6.42 -0.15 9.55
C GLY A 237 -6.50 -1.66 9.37
N LEU A 238 -5.45 -2.39 9.76
CA LEU A 238 -5.42 -3.84 9.78
C LEU A 238 -6.45 -4.41 10.77
N THR A 239 -6.64 -3.80 11.94
CA THR A 239 -7.68 -4.20 12.89
C THR A 239 -9.10 -4.08 12.34
N VAL A 240 -9.40 -3.10 11.48
CA VAL A 240 -10.69 -3.07 10.79
C VAL A 240 -10.78 -4.18 9.74
N ILE A 241 -9.70 -4.49 9.01
CA ILE A 241 -9.68 -5.60 8.04
C ILE A 241 -9.88 -6.96 8.76
N ASP A 242 -9.14 -7.20 9.84
CA ASP A 242 -9.17 -8.44 10.63
C ASP A 242 -10.56 -8.76 11.20
N ASN A 243 -11.35 -7.74 11.57
CA ASN A 243 -12.66 -7.89 12.22
C ASN A 243 -13.84 -7.49 11.32
N LEU A 244 -13.61 -7.19 10.02
CA LEU A 244 -14.64 -6.56 9.16
C LEU A 244 -15.92 -7.39 9.03
N GLY A 245 -15.80 -8.72 9.00
CA GLY A 245 -16.94 -9.63 8.96
C GLY A 245 -17.86 -9.47 10.17
N GLN A 246 -17.29 -9.52 11.38
CA GLN A 246 -18.01 -9.31 12.65
C GLN A 246 -18.61 -7.90 12.74
N MET A 247 -17.89 -6.88 12.28
CA MET A 247 -18.39 -5.50 12.20
C MET A 247 -19.59 -5.39 11.25
N SER A 248 -19.59 -6.09 10.11
CA SER A 248 -20.75 -6.12 9.21
C SER A 248 -21.94 -6.92 9.77
N GLN A 249 -21.69 -8.06 10.42
CA GLN A 249 -22.73 -8.86 11.07
C GLN A 249 -23.43 -8.11 12.21
N SER A 250 -22.66 -7.42 13.05
CA SER A 250 -23.22 -6.62 14.16
C SER A 250 -24.10 -5.46 13.71
N LEU A 251 -24.01 -5.01 12.44
CA LEU A 251 -24.93 -4.03 11.86
C LEU A 251 -26.11 -4.64 11.09
N GLY A 252 -26.26 -5.97 11.08
CA GLY A 252 -27.34 -6.66 10.37
C GLY A 252 -27.11 -6.83 8.86
N TYR A 253 -25.85 -6.88 8.40
CA TYR A 253 -25.54 -7.26 7.01
C TYR A 253 -25.21 -8.76 6.91
N ASP A 254 -26.09 -9.53 6.27
CA ASP A 254 -25.88 -10.98 6.04
C ASP A 254 -24.66 -11.24 5.14
N ASN A 255 -24.51 -10.43 4.07
CA ASN A 255 -23.52 -10.64 3.01
C ASN A 255 -22.16 -9.99 3.32
N THR A 256 -21.52 -10.43 4.41
CA THR A 256 -20.22 -9.91 4.90
C THR A 256 -19.11 -9.84 3.84
N HIS A 257 -19.12 -10.79 2.90
CA HIS A 257 -18.12 -10.92 1.83
C HIS A 257 -18.03 -9.69 0.91
N ILE A 258 -19.11 -8.90 0.78
CA ILE A 258 -19.13 -7.66 -0.02
C ILE A 258 -18.13 -6.66 0.57
N PHE A 259 -18.16 -6.44 1.89
CA PHE A 259 -17.26 -5.49 2.56
C PHE A 259 -15.81 -5.96 2.54
N VAL A 260 -15.57 -7.26 2.71
CA VAL A 260 -14.23 -7.88 2.65
C VAL A 260 -13.63 -7.74 1.23
N SER A 261 -14.43 -7.98 0.20
CA SER A 261 -13.97 -7.85 -1.18
C SER A 261 -13.75 -6.38 -1.57
N MET A 262 -14.67 -5.49 -1.17
CA MET A 262 -14.56 -4.05 -1.39
C MET A 262 -13.30 -3.46 -0.74
N ILE A 263 -12.98 -3.79 0.52
CA ILE A 263 -11.78 -3.26 1.18
C ILE A 263 -10.49 -3.75 0.51
N CYS A 264 -10.46 -4.96 -0.07
CA CYS A 264 -9.32 -5.45 -0.86
C CYS A 264 -9.06 -4.59 -2.11
N ILE A 265 -10.11 -4.14 -2.81
CA ILE A 265 -9.96 -3.34 -4.04
C ILE A 265 -9.54 -1.91 -3.71
N TRP A 266 -10.12 -1.31 -2.66
CA TRP A 266 -9.64 -0.04 -2.14
C TRP A 266 -8.19 -0.16 -1.63
N ASN A 267 -7.78 -1.30 -1.09
CA ASN A 267 -6.38 -1.55 -0.75
C ASN A 267 -5.46 -1.66 -1.97
N PHE A 268 -5.92 -2.29 -3.05
CA PHE A 268 -5.21 -2.31 -4.33
C PHE A 268 -4.98 -0.89 -4.87
N ILE A 269 -6.06 -0.12 -5.01
CA ILE A 269 -6.03 1.26 -5.52
C ILE A 269 -5.16 2.15 -4.59
N GLY A 270 -5.24 1.94 -3.27
CA GLY A 270 -4.40 2.60 -2.29
C GLY A 270 -2.90 2.29 -2.46
N ARG A 271 -2.52 1.04 -2.73
CA ARG A 271 -1.13 0.62 -2.98
C ARG A 271 -0.60 1.23 -4.29
N VAL A 272 -1.36 1.05 -5.37
CA VAL A 272 -1.00 1.51 -6.72
C VAL A 272 -0.93 3.03 -6.77
N GLY A 273 -2.00 3.73 -6.37
CA GLY A 273 -2.09 5.18 -6.34
C GLY A 273 -1.15 5.81 -5.31
N GLY A 274 -1.06 5.25 -4.09
CA GLY A 274 -0.14 5.72 -3.06
C GLY A 274 1.33 5.64 -3.50
N GLY A 275 1.71 4.58 -4.21
CA GLY A 275 3.05 4.45 -4.82
C GLY A 275 3.34 5.51 -5.89
N PHE A 276 2.36 5.86 -6.72
CA PHE A 276 2.49 6.83 -7.82
C PHE A 276 2.47 8.29 -7.35
N ILE A 277 1.45 8.66 -6.56
CA ILE A 277 1.27 10.02 -6.01
C ILE A 277 2.51 10.45 -5.20
N SER A 278 3.13 9.52 -4.48
CA SER A 278 4.34 9.81 -3.69
C SER A 278 5.63 9.99 -4.51
N GLU A 279 5.68 9.57 -5.78
CA GLU A 279 6.79 9.87 -6.71
C GLU A 279 6.55 11.17 -7.50
N ILE A 280 5.30 11.65 -7.60
CA ILE A 280 5.00 12.99 -8.12
C ILE A 280 5.34 14.05 -7.06
N ILE A 281 5.06 13.76 -5.80
CA ILE A 281 5.21 14.72 -4.68
C ILE A 281 6.67 14.82 -4.19
N ASP A 282 7.51 13.79 -4.37
CA ASP A 282 8.88 13.77 -3.82
C ASP A 282 9.82 14.86 -4.38
N HIS A 283 9.50 15.38 -5.57
CA HIS A 283 10.18 16.52 -6.21
C HIS A 283 10.02 17.83 -5.43
N ALA A 284 8.97 17.97 -4.61
CA ALA A 284 8.64 19.18 -3.87
C ALA A 284 8.58 19.00 -2.33
N TYR A 285 8.16 17.82 -1.85
CA TYR A 285 7.97 17.54 -0.42
C TYR A 285 8.50 16.16 0.00
N PRO A 286 8.94 15.97 1.25
CA PRO A 286 9.37 14.65 1.73
C PRO A 286 8.28 13.58 1.57
N ARG A 287 8.64 12.44 0.97
CA ARG A 287 7.77 11.28 0.72
C ARG A 287 6.81 10.92 1.87
N PRO A 288 7.18 10.99 3.18
CA PRO A 288 6.27 10.68 4.27
C PRO A 288 5.09 11.65 4.45
N ILE A 289 5.03 12.79 3.74
CA ILE A 289 3.88 13.69 3.79
C ILE A 289 2.59 13.02 3.29
N VAL A 290 2.71 12.08 2.35
CA VAL A 290 1.56 11.29 1.85
C VAL A 290 1.07 10.29 2.91
N ILE A 291 1.95 9.81 3.79
CA ILE A 291 1.58 9.01 4.97
C ILE A 291 0.83 9.85 5.99
N VAL A 292 1.27 11.09 6.27
CA VAL A 292 0.56 12.03 7.15
C VAL A 292 -0.89 12.22 6.68
N VAL A 293 -1.09 12.47 5.38
CA VAL A 293 -2.44 12.62 4.80
C VAL A 293 -3.24 11.32 4.90
N ALA A 294 -2.65 10.17 4.54
CA ALA A 294 -3.33 8.88 4.65
C ALA A 294 -3.73 8.54 6.10
N GLN A 295 -2.93 8.91 7.10
CA GLN A 295 -3.24 8.67 8.52
C GLN A 295 -4.36 9.60 9.03
N LEU A 296 -4.41 10.85 8.58
CA LEU A 296 -5.55 11.76 8.85
C LEU A 296 -6.86 11.23 8.24
N VAL A 297 -6.83 10.79 6.98
CA VAL A 297 -8.02 10.23 6.30
C VAL A 297 -8.44 8.88 6.90
N MET A 298 -7.48 8.05 7.35
CA MET A 298 -7.77 6.82 8.10
C MET A 298 -8.42 7.11 9.47
N ALA A 299 -7.97 8.15 10.19
CA ALA A 299 -8.60 8.57 11.44
C ALA A 299 -10.08 8.95 11.25
N VAL A 300 -10.40 9.65 10.14
CA VAL A 300 -11.78 9.95 9.73
C VAL A 300 -12.55 8.67 9.38
N GLY A 301 -11.94 7.73 8.65
CA GLY A 301 -12.55 6.42 8.36
C GLY A 301 -12.94 5.66 9.62
N HIS A 302 -12.10 5.65 10.66
CA HIS A 302 -12.43 5.07 11.96
C HIS A 302 -13.60 5.79 12.68
N VAL A 303 -13.71 7.11 12.56
CA VAL A 303 -14.87 7.85 13.08
C VAL A 303 -16.15 7.49 12.32
N PHE A 304 -16.11 7.31 10.99
CA PHE A 304 -17.26 6.82 10.23
C PHE A 304 -17.74 5.45 10.72
N PHE A 305 -16.84 4.50 10.96
CA PHE A 305 -17.20 3.23 11.59
C PHE A 305 -17.83 3.45 12.96
N ALA A 306 -17.19 4.20 13.87
CA ALA A 306 -17.72 4.44 15.21
C ALA A 306 -19.16 5.00 15.20
N MET A 307 -19.48 5.93 14.30
CA MET A 307 -20.81 6.55 14.22
C MET A 307 -21.91 5.59 13.72
N GLY A 308 -21.57 4.53 12.98
CA GLY A 308 -22.52 3.48 12.59
C GLY A 308 -23.70 3.93 11.71
N TRP A 309 -23.59 5.07 11.02
CA TRP A 309 -24.68 5.62 10.20
C TRP A 309 -25.02 4.73 8.99
N PRO A 310 -26.22 4.85 8.39
CA PRO A 310 -26.54 4.24 7.11
C PRO A 310 -25.47 4.57 6.05
N GLY A 311 -24.95 3.55 5.37
CA GLY A 311 -23.86 3.70 4.39
C GLY A 311 -22.44 3.86 4.99
N ALA A 312 -22.28 4.02 6.30
CA ALA A 312 -20.97 4.26 6.92
C ALA A 312 -19.97 3.11 6.71
N MET A 313 -20.44 1.87 6.55
CA MET A 313 -19.59 0.72 6.18
C MET A 313 -18.91 0.89 4.82
N TYR A 314 -19.62 1.41 3.81
CA TYR A 314 -19.09 1.64 2.47
C TYR A 314 -18.07 2.79 2.46
N ILE A 315 -18.36 3.87 3.19
CA ILE A 315 -17.43 5.02 3.34
C ILE A 315 -16.21 4.63 4.18
N GLY A 316 -16.41 3.89 5.28
CA GLY A 316 -15.33 3.44 6.16
C GLY A 316 -14.38 2.47 5.46
N THR A 317 -14.89 1.47 4.74
CA THR A 317 -14.07 0.53 3.95
C THR A 317 -13.33 1.22 2.79
N LEU A 318 -13.94 2.22 2.14
CA LEU A 318 -13.28 3.09 1.16
C LEU A 318 -12.08 3.83 1.78
N LEU A 319 -12.31 4.59 2.85
CA LEU A 319 -11.29 5.44 3.46
C LEU A 319 -10.15 4.61 4.08
N ILE A 320 -10.48 3.57 4.85
CA ILE A 320 -9.46 2.71 5.49
C ILE A 320 -8.75 1.84 4.44
N GLY A 321 -9.47 1.29 3.45
CA GLY A 321 -8.87 0.48 2.39
C GLY A 321 -7.81 1.25 1.61
N LEU A 322 -8.17 2.43 1.07
CA LEU A 322 -7.24 3.31 0.34
C LEU A 322 -6.03 3.71 1.21
N CYS A 323 -6.27 4.15 2.44
CA CYS A 323 -5.21 4.66 3.30
C CYS A 323 -4.28 3.55 3.83
N HIS A 324 -4.82 2.37 4.16
CA HIS A 324 -4.00 1.21 4.53
C HIS A 324 -3.19 0.73 3.32
N GLY A 325 -3.75 0.80 2.11
CA GLY A 325 -3.03 0.48 0.87
C GLY A 325 -1.83 1.40 0.64
N ALA A 326 -2.02 2.71 0.84
CA ALA A 326 -0.95 3.70 0.71
C ALA A 326 0.21 3.44 1.68
N HIS A 327 -0.06 3.00 2.93
CA HIS A 327 1.00 2.63 3.89
C HIS A 327 1.93 1.54 3.34
N TRP A 328 1.36 0.46 2.78
CA TRP A 328 2.11 -0.68 2.25
C TRP A 328 2.97 -0.34 1.03
N ALA A 329 2.61 0.68 0.26
CA ALA A 329 3.42 1.16 -0.86
C ALA A 329 4.52 2.15 -0.43
N ILE A 330 4.17 3.13 0.40
CA ILE A 330 5.05 4.27 0.70
C ILE A 330 6.10 3.93 1.76
N MET A 331 5.78 3.09 2.75
CA MET A 331 6.71 2.79 3.86
C MET A 331 7.96 2.01 3.43
N PRO A 332 7.88 0.96 2.58
CA PRO A 332 9.07 0.30 2.05
C PRO A 332 9.93 1.24 1.18
N ALA A 333 9.30 2.05 0.33
CA ALA A 333 10.01 3.05 -0.49
C ALA A 333 10.77 4.06 0.40
N THR A 334 10.10 4.63 1.40
CA THR A 334 10.68 5.55 2.40
C THR A 334 11.88 4.94 3.12
N VAL A 335 11.79 3.68 3.60
CA VAL A 335 12.93 3.00 4.25
C VAL A 335 14.09 2.77 3.28
N SER A 336 13.79 2.43 2.02
CA SER A 336 14.82 2.25 0.99
C SER A 336 15.59 3.55 0.69
N GLU A 337 14.92 4.70 0.81
CA GLU A 337 15.49 6.03 0.57
C GLU A 337 16.28 6.54 1.77
N LEU A 338 15.78 6.37 2.99
CA LEU A 338 16.47 6.82 4.20
C LEU A 338 17.70 5.96 4.55
N PHE A 339 17.61 4.64 4.34
CA PHE A 339 18.57 3.66 4.86
C PHE A 339 19.31 2.83 3.78
N GLY A 340 19.04 3.09 2.49
CA GLY A 340 19.73 2.45 1.37
C GLY A 340 19.25 1.03 1.02
N LEU A 341 19.93 0.40 0.06
CA LEU A 341 19.52 -0.84 -0.60
C LEU A 341 20.37 -2.07 -0.23
N LYS A 342 21.54 -1.89 0.40
CA LYS A 342 22.50 -2.97 0.72
C LYS A 342 21.97 -3.99 1.72
N LYS A 343 21.21 -3.55 2.74
CA LYS A 343 20.54 -4.43 3.73
C LYS A 343 19.03 -4.21 3.82
N PHE A 344 18.43 -3.62 2.78
CA PHE A 344 17.01 -3.25 2.72
C PHE A 344 16.04 -4.39 3.10
N GLY A 345 16.24 -5.62 2.61
CA GLY A 345 15.36 -6.75 2.97
C GLY A 345 15.28 -7.03 4.48
N ALA A 346 16.39 -6.87 5.21
CA ALA A 346 16.39 -7.05 6.67
C ALA A 346 15.70 -5.87 7.39
N LEU A 347 15.89 -4.64 6.89
CA LEU A 347 15.23 -3.44 7.41
C LEU A 347 13.71 -3.49 7.19
N ASN A 348 13.29 -3.87 5.99
CA ASN A 348 11.89 -4.04 5.59
C ASN A 348 11.19 -5.13 6.42
N ASN A 349 11.87 -6.23 6.72
CA ASN A 349 11.24 -7.35 7.44
C ASN A 349 11.18 -7.11 8.95
N PHE A 350 12.18 -6.41 9.50
CA PHE A 350 12.08 -5.89 10.86
C PHE A 350 10.96 -4.84 10.95
N LEU A 351 10.76 -4.01 9.92
CA LEU A 351 9.62 -3.09 9.83
C LEU A 351 8.27 -3.81 9.74
N ASN A 352 8.15 -4.87 8.94
CA ASN A 352 6.89 -5.61 8.79
C ASN A 352 6.41 -6.25 10.10
N LEU A 353 7.30 -6.51 11.06
CA LEU A 353 6.98 -7.00 12.41
C LEU A 353 5.99 -6.09 13.19
N ALA A 354 5.87 -4.81 12.79
CA ALA A 354 4.83 -3.92 13.30
C ALA A 354 3.40 -4.45 13.03
N ASN A 355 3.15 -5.14 11.92
CA ASN A 355 1.80 -5.61 11.56
C ASN A 355 1.29 -6.76 12.45
N PRO A 356 2.02 -7.89 12.67
CA PRO A 356 1.56 -8.93 13.59
C PRO A 356 1.55 -8.46 15.05
N ALA A 357 2.39 -7.48 15.43
CA ALA A 357 2.26 -6.81 16.73
C ALA A 357 0.97 -5.97 16.81
N GLY A 358 0.62 -5.26 15.74
CA GLY A 358 -0.65 -4.55 15.57
C GLY A 358 -1.84 -5.49 15.71
N THR A 359 -1.98 -6.51 14.86
CA THR A 359 -3.07 -7.49 14.93
C THR A 359 -3.18 -8.17 16.31
N LEU A 360 -2.06 -8.56 16.93
CA LEU A 360 -2.08 -9.18 18.25
C LEU A 360 -2.68 -8.26 19.33
N VAL A 361 -2.27 -6.99 19.36
CA VAL A 361 -2.67 -6.05 20.42
C VAL A 361 -4.00 -5.35 20.10
N PHE A 362 -4.15 -4.83 18.89
CA PHE A 362 -5.28 -3.99 18.50
C PHE A 362 -6.49 -4.83 18.08
N SER A 363 -6.29 -5.90 17.30
CA SER A 363 -7.36 -6.82 16.93
C SER A 363 -7.66 -7.77 18.11
N GLY A 364 -6.72 -8.66 18.44
CA GLY A 364 -6.94 -9.77 19.37
C GLY A 364 -7.02 -9.42 20.87
N VAL A 365 -6.60 -8.22 21.30
CA VAL A 365 -6.67 -7.81 22.72
C VAL A 365 -7.56 -6.58 22.94
N ILE A 366 -7.60 -5.61 22.04
CA ILE A 366 -8.51 -4.44 22.16
C ILE A 366 -9.87 -4.75 21.51
N ALA A 367 -9.91 -4.97 20.19
CA ALA A 367 -11.18 -5.07 19.46
C ALA A 367 -12.03 -6.26 19.91
N SER A 368 -11.48 -7.49 19.91
CA SER A 368 -12.23 -8.69 20.29
C SER A 368 -12.76 -8.60 21.73
N ARG A 369 -11.92 -8.18 22.70
CA ARG A 369 -12.37 -8.04 24.11
C ARG A 369 -13.43 -6.97 24.34
N ILE A 370 -13.51 -5.95 23.49
CA ILE A 370 -14.60 -4.96 23.54
C ILE A 370 -15.87 -5.61 22.97
N TYR A 371 -15.78 -6.25 21.81
CA TYR A 371 -16.90 -6.98 21.19
C TYR A 371 -17.48 -8.05 22.13
N ASP A 372 -16.65 -8.96 22.66
CA ASP A 372 -17.04 -10.01 23.60
C ASP A 372 -17.76 -9.43 24.83
N ARG A 373 -17.25 -8.32 25.38
CA ARG A 373 -17.79 -7.67 26.58
C ARG A 373 -19.14 -7.00 26.34
N GLU A 374 -19.38 -6.46 25.15
CA GLU A 374 -20.70 -5.93 24.77
C GLU A 374 -21.68 -7.08 24.45
N ALA A 375 -21.23 -8.15 23.77
CA ALA A 375 -22.00 -9.37 23.53
C ALA A 375 -22.51 -9.98 24.84
N GLU A 376 -21.63 -10.18 25.84
CA GLU A 376 -22.04 -10.68 27.15
C GLU A 376 -23.06 -9.77 27.86
N LYS A 377 -22.97 -8.44 27.69
CA LYS A 377 -23.94 -7.51 28.30
C LYS A 377 -25.32 -7.68 27.65
N GLN A 378 -25.36 -7.74 26.33
CA GLN A 378 -26.59 -7.97 25.58
C GLN A 378 -27.21 -9.32 25.98
N ALA A 379 -26.46 -10.42 25.90
CA ALA A 379 -26.92 -11.74 26.33
C ALA A 379 -27.51 -11.75 27.76
N ARG A 380 -26.80 -11.15 28.74
CA ARG A 380 -27.32 -11.02 30.12
C ARG A 380 -28.63 -10.23 30.19
N GLN A 381 -28.78 -9.18 29.40
CA GLN A 381 -30.00 -8.37 29.38
C GLN A 381 -31.18 -9.08 28.70
N HIS A 382 -30.93 -9.84 27.63
CA HIS A 382 -31.95 -10.71 27.01
C HIS A 382 -32.40 -11.84 27.96
N HIS A 383 -31.50 -12.45 28.73
CA HIS A 383 -31.87 -13.43 29.77
C HIS A 383 -32.74 -12.83 30.89
N ILE A 384 -32.48 -11.58 31.31
CA ILE A 384 -33.33 -10.89 32.29
C ILE A 384 -34.72 -10.62 31.71
N GLN A 385 -34.79 -10.18 30.43
CA GLN A 385 -36.04 -9.90 29.75
C GLN A 385 -36.90 -11.17 29.57
N SER A 386 -36.29 -12.31 29.19
CA SER A 386 -37.03 -13.57 28.99
C SER A 386 -37.55 -14.19 30.29
N HIS A 387 -36.83 -14.01 31.40
CA HIS A 387 -37.31 -14.39 32.74
C HIS A 387 -38.56 -13.62 33.19
N ILE A 388 -38.72 -12.34 32.77
CA ILE A 388 -39.90 -11.53 33.08
C ILE A 388 -41.11 -11.99 32.23
N SER A 389 -40.89 -12.42 30.99
CA SER A 389 -41.93 -12.91 30.07
C SER A 389 -42.40 -14.36 30.34
N GLY A 390 -41.97 -14.99 31.44
CA GLY A 390 -42.54 -16.26 31.95
C GLY A 390 -42.25 -17.54 31.13
N SER A 391 -41.55 -17.46 30.00
CA SER A 391 -41.29 -18.62 29.13
C SER A 391 -40.09 -19.45 29.60
N ILE A 392 -40.28 -20.17 30.72
CA ILE A 392 -39.29 -21.10 31.32
C ILE A 392 -38.81 -22.14 30.29
N PHE A 393 -39.66 -22.51 29.33
CA PHE A 393 -39.34 -23.50 28.28
C PHE A 393 -38.34 -23.00 27.24
N SER A 394 -38.26 -21.69 26.97
CA SER A 394 -37.41 -21.14 25.91
C SER A 394 -35.92 -21.18 26.26
N GLY A 395 -35.57 -20.94 27.54
CA GLY A 395 -34.18 -20.78 27.98
C GLY A 395 -33.35 -22.08 28.02
N MET A 396 -33.96 -23.24 27.81
CA MET A 396 -33.26 -24.54 27.75
C MET A 396 -32.87 -24.94 26.32
N LEU A 397 -33.46 -24.32 25.30
CA LEU A 397 -33.22 -24.66 23.88
C LEU A 397 -32.20 -23.75 23.19
N THR A 398 -31.92 -22.56 23.73
CA THR A 398 -30.97 -21.58 23.17
C THR A 398 -29.57 -21.68 23.81
N ALA A 399 -29.14 -22.88 24.20
CA ALA A 399 -27.89 -23.10 24.94
C ALA A 399 -26.62 -23.18 24.06
N ASP A 400 -26.78 -23.07 22.73
CA ASP A 400 -25.72 -23.22 21.72
C ASP A 400 -25.76 -22.12 20.64
N GLU A 401 -26.52 -21.03 20.87
CA GLU A 401 -26.42 -19.83 20.02
C GLU A 401 -25.14 -19.05 20.37
N SER A 402 -24.41 -18.62 19.33
CA SER A 402 -23.16 -17.87 19.52
C SER A 402 -23.42 -16.51 20.16
N LEU A 403 -22.51 -16.06 21.04
CA LEU A 403 -22.55 -14.70 21.60
C LEU A 403 -22.25 -13.66 20.51
N ASN A 404 -23.29 -13.32 19.76
CA ASN A 404 -23.30 -12.26 18.79
C ASN A 404 -23.53 -10.92 19.50
N CYS A 405 -23.02 -9.84 18.92
CA CYS A 405 -23.23 -8.49 19.43
C CYS A 405 -23.92 -7.66 18.35
N GLU A 406 -25.00 -6.97 18.70
CA GLU A 406 -25.80 -6.14 17.79
C GLU A 406 -25.57 -4.64 18.00
N GLY A 407 -25.62 -3.89 16.90
CA GLY A 407 -25.43 -2.44 16.83
C GLY A 407 -23.98 -1.98 16.77
N SER A 408 -23.77 -0.71 16.41
CA SER A 408 -22.43 -0.10 16.35
C SER A 408 -21.70 -0.04 17.69
N ILE A 409 -22.41 -0.21 18.81
CA ILE A 409 -21.84 -0.23 20.18
C ILE A 409 -20.71 -1.27 20.32
N CYS A 410 -20.82 -2.40 19.62
CA CYS A 410 -19.88 -3.53 19.65
C CYS A 410 -18.46 -3.17 19.19
N PHE A 411 -18.32 -2.11 18.38
CA PHE A 411 -17.03 -1.63 17.87
C PHE A 411 -16.82 -0.12 18.03
N PHE A 412 -17.82 0.65 18.49
CA PHE A 412 -17.72 2.09 18.76
C PHE A 412 -16.44 2.49 19.51
N LEU A 413 -16.21 1.85 20.66
CA LEU A 413 -15.05 2.16 21.51
C LEU A 413 -13.73 1.73 20.83
N SER A 414 -13.72 0.56 20.17
CA SER A 414 -12.58 0.05 19.41
C SER A 414 -12.17 1.03 18.32
N SER A 415 -13.12 1.46 17.48
CA SER A 415 -12.89 2.41 16.39
C SER A 415 -12.46 3.80 16.90
N MET A 416 -13.02 4.28 18.01
CA MET A 416 -12.56 5.54 18.63
C MET A 416 -11.11 5.45 19.15
N ILE A 417 -10.72 4.32 19.75
CA ILE A 417 -9.32 4.06 20.16
C ILE A 417 -8.40 4.01 18.92
N MET A 418 -8.82 3.33 17.86
CA MET A 418 -8.05 3.24 16.60
C MET A 418 -7.89 4.59 15.90
N SER A 419 -8.91 5.45 15.92
CA SER A 419 -8.80 6.84 15.46
C SER A 419 -7.79 7.64 16.29
N GLY A 420 -7.79 7.46 17.62
CA GLY A 420 -6.79 8.04 18.51
C GLY A 420 -5.35 7.59 18.18
N PHE A 421 -5.14 6.30 17.89
CA PHE A 421 -3.86 5.78 17.42
C PHE A 421 -3.44 6.36 16.06
N CYS A 422 -4.38 6.56 15.13
CA CYS A 422 -4.10 7.27 13.88
C CYS A 422 -3.59 8.70 14.12
N ILE A 423 -4.22 9.47 15.03
CA ILE A 423 -3.76 10.84 15.34
C ILE A 423 -2.37 10.85 15.99
N ILE A 424 -2.03 9.86 16.82
CA ILE A 424 -0.66 9.72 17.34
C ILE A 424 0.32 9.38 16.19
N ALA A 425 -0.08 8.51 15.26
CA ALA A 425 0.73 8.19 14.07
C ALA A 425 0.98 9.43 13.19
N VAL A 426 -0.03 10.28 12.97
CA VAL A 426 0.09 11.58 12.28
C VAL A 426 1.17 12.45 12.91
N ILE A 427 1.22 12.55 14.25
CA ILE A 427 2.23 13.34 14.97
C ILE A 427 3.63 12.75 14.76
N LEU A 428 3.80 11.42 14.88
CA LEU A 428 5.08 10.75 14.63
C LEU A 428 5.56 10.93 13.18
N SER A 429 4.65 10.85 12.21
CA SER A 429 4.90 11.09 10.79
C SER A 429 5.26 12.55 10.50
N MET A 430 4.61 13.53 11.13
CA MET A 430 4.98 14.94 11.03
C MET A 430 6.38 15.22 11.57
N ILE A 431 6.75 14.61 12.71
CA ILE A 431 8.12 14.68 13.25
C ILE A 431 9.12 14.07 12.25
N LEU A 432 8.77 12.95 11.61
CA LEU A 432 9.59 12.35 10.56
C LEU A 432 9.74 13.27 9.33
N VAL A 433 8.66 13.87 8.82
CA VAL A 433 8.70 14.85 7.70
C VAL A 433 9.62 16.02 8.05
N TYR A 434 9.46 16.63 9.23
CA TYR A 434 10.31 17.72 9.69
C TYR A 434 11.79 17.30 9.75
N ARG A 435 12.10 16.15 10.36
CA ARG A 435 13.47 15.64 10.50
C ARG A 435 14.10 15.20 9.18
N THR A 436 13.30 14.85 8.16
CA THR A 436 13.79 14.35 6.86
C THR A 436 13.85 15.43 5.78
N LYS A 437 13.19 16.59 5.96
CA LYS A 437 13.15 17.70 4.98
C LYS A 437 14.52 18.05 4.38
N THR A 438 15.56 18.18 5.21
CA THR A 438 16.94 18.49 4.77
C THR A 438 17.56 17.39 3.90
N VAL A 439 17.14 16.13 4.07
CA VAL A 439 17.64 14.98 3.30
C VAL A 439 17.01 14.96 1.92
N TYR A 440 15.67 15.10 1.84
CA TYR A 440 14.96 15.19 0.56
C TYR A 440 15.42 16.41 -0.25
N ALA A 441 15.62 17.56 0.40
CA ALA A 441 16.20 18.75 -0.25
C ALA A 441 17.59 18.49 -0.86
N HIS A 442 18.45 17.68 -0.23
CA HIS A 442 19.75 17.31 -0.79
C HIS A 442 19.67 16.24 -1.89
N LEU A 443 18.73 15.29 -1.78
CA LEU A 443 18.51 14.22 -2.77
C LEU A 443 17.91 14.75 -4.07
N TYR A 444 16.86 15.57 -3.99
CA TYR A 444 16.07 16.02 -5.14
C TYR A 444 16.42 17.44 -5.59
N GLY A 445 16.78 18.35 -4.67
CA GLY A 445 17.10 19.75 -5.01
C GLY A 445 18.32 19.91 -5.92
N LYS A 446 19.24 18.93 -5.94
CA LYS A 446 20.37 18.89 -6.87
C LYS A 446 19.97 18.66 -8.33
N SER A 447 18.75 18.20 -8.60
CA SER A 447 18.23 18.05 -9.97
C SER A 447 17.93 19.40 -10.63
N CYS A 448 17.61 20.44 -9.86
CA CYS A 448 17.27 21.76 -10.38
C CYS A 448 18.49 22.53 -10.92
N ILE A 449 19.68 22.27 -10.37
CA ILE A 449 20.95 22.96 -10.70
C ILE A 449 21.66 22.30 -11.92
N ARG A 450 20.96 21.42 -12.66
CA ARG A 450 21.49 20.77 -13.88
C ARG A 450 20.59 20.96 -15.11
N TYR A 451 19.70 21.94 -15.05
CA TYR A 451 18.87 22.43 -16.16
C TYR A 451 18.92 23.97 -16.28
N GLN A 452 20.05 24.53 -15.84
CA GLN A 452 20.59 25.86 -16.19
C GLN A 452 22.07 25.67 -16.54
#